data_AF-A0A917X281-F1
#
_entry.id   AF-A0A917X281-F1
#
_cell.length_a   1.000
_cell.length_b   1.000
_cell.length_c   1.000
_cell.angle_alpha   90.00
_cell.angle_beta   90.00
_cell.angle_gamma   90.00
#
_symmetry.space_group_name_H-M   'P 1'
#
loop_
_entity.id
_entity.type
_entity.pdbx_description
1 polymer ?
#
loop_
_entity_poly.entity_id
_entity_poly.type
_entity_poly.pdbx_seq_one_letter_code
_entity_poly.pdbx_strand_id
1 'polypeptide(L)'
;MTETADIRNASGVLEQGDPAVDPRAFRRALGQFATGVTVIATSAGDQVVGLTANSFSAVSLDPPLVLWSIRKKSGRAPAFINNGHFTINVLAEDQMELAGMFGRPHEEQFAEIDWTAGRHGDPLLTGAIAHFECVNEAVLDGGDHHILVGRVERFARYDGAPLLFSQGQYGVSSSHPELALTAASAVAPCAEPAEEPLFMSLLQATDHHMSALFQAHRQQVGVTLPTSRVLNRLFRGPCTREVLEQEAFLGENAVENALSDLADEGQVVEAADGTWALTDKGREVRAALRRSAEAFTTAQLRGIPEADLAAAERVLRTLLDRGHPQG
;
A
#
# COMPACT_ATOMS: atom_id res chain seq x y z
N MET A 1 -19.34 -18.82 -32.37
CA MET A 1 -17.87 -18.68 -32.31
C MET A 1 -17.57 -17.78 -31.13
N THR A 2 -17.16 -18.38 -30.03
CA THR A 2 -16.90 -17.70 -28.76
C THR A 2 -15.59 -16.92 -28.91
N GLU A 3 -15.69 -15.60 -28.88
CA GLU A 3 -14.56 -14.69 -28.89
C GLU A 3 -13.80 -14.88 -27.57
N THR A 4 -12.67 -15.58 -27.64
CA THR A 4 -11.73 -15.68 -26.51
C THR A 4 -11.28 -14.26 -26.17
N ALA A 5 -11.62 -13.80 -24.96
CA ALA A 5 -11.06 -12.59 -24.38
C ALA A 5 -9.54 -12.65 -24.55
N ASP A 6 -9.02 -11.78 -25.41
CA ASP A 6 -7.60 -11.61 -25.63
C ASP A 6 -7.02 -11.13 -24.28
N ILE A 7 -6.50 -12.08 -23.49
CA ILE A 7 -5.75 -11.77 -22.27
C ILE A 7 -4.58 -10.96 -22.78
N ARG A 8 -4.68 -9.63 -22.68
CA ARG A 8 -3.60 -8.70 -22.99
C ARG A 8 -2.44 -9.13 -22.11
N ASN A 9 -1.53 -9.94 -22.67
CA ASN A 9 -0.29 -10.29 -22.03
C ASN A 9 0.31 -8.96 -21.58
N ALA A 10 0.62 -8.85 -20.29
CA ALA A 10 1.36 -7.73 -19.76
C ALA A 10 2.47 -7.43 -20.77
N SER A 11 2.51 -6.18 -21.24
CA SER A 11 3.62 -5.56 -21.94
C SER A 11 4.93 -6.25 -21.55
N GLY A 12 5.74 -6.65 -22.55
CA GLY A 12 6.87 -7.58 -22.39
C GLY A 12 7.78 -7.33 -21.17
N VAL A 13 8.55 -8.36 -20.81
CA VAL A 13 9.37 -8.40 -19.58
C VAL A 13 10.04 -7.05 -19.27
N LEU A 14 9.58 -6.40 -18.20
CA LEU A 14 10.11 -5.10 -17.75
C LEU A 14 11.47 -5.24 -17.07
N GLU A 15 11.67 -6.33 -16.32
CA GLU A 15 12.86 -6.59 -15.52
C GLU A 15 13.02 -8.10 -15.32
N GLN A 16 14.25 -8.62 -15.46
CA GLN A 16 14.61 -10.02 -15.23
C GLN A 16 16.06 -10.13 -14.74
N GLY A 17 16.35 -11.11 -13.88
CA GLY A 17 17.70 -11.31 -13.35
C GLY A 17 17.78 -12.48 -12.37
N ASP A 18 18.99 -12.75 -11.88
CA ASP A 18 19.24 -13.71 -10.80
C ASP A 18 19.05 -13.00 -9.44
N PRO A 19 18.14 -13.47 -8.56
CA PRO A 19 17.95 -12.89 -7.23
C PRO A 19 19.22 -12.82 -6.37
N ALA A 20 20.20 -13.68 -6.60
CA ALA A 20 21.48 -13.66 -5.89
C ALA A 20 22.39 -12.50 -6.34
N VAL A 21 22.20 -12.00 -7.56
CA VAL A 21 22.98 -10.89 -8.15
C VAL A 21 22.25 -9.56 -7.96
N ASP A 22 20.93 -9.53 -8.18
CA ASP A 22 20.10 -8.34 -8.00
C ASP A 22 18.91 -8.60 -7.06
N PRO A 23 19.14 -8.55 -5.74
CA PRO A 23 18.08 -8.73 -4.74
C PRO A 23 17.05 -7.59 -4.75
N ARG A 24 17.38 -6.42 -5.33
CA ARG A 24 16.44 -5.29 -5.43
C ARG A 24 15.41 -5.55 -6.53
N ALA A 25 15.84 -6.02 -7.70
CA ALA A 25 14.95 -6.47 -8.77
C ALA A 25 14.03 -7.60 -8.30
N PHE A 26 14.58 -8.59 -7.59
CA PHE A 26 13.77 -9.66 -7.01
C PHE A 26 12.70 -9.13 -6.04
N ARG A 27 13.06 -8.16 -5.18
CA ARG A 27 12.09 -7.52 -4.26
C ARG A 27 11.02 -6.72 -5.00
N ARG A 28 11.37 -6.00 -6.08
CA ARG A 28 10.39 -5.29 -6.93
C ARG A 28 9.41 -6.27 -7.56
N ALA A 29 9.90 -7.44 -8.02
CA ALA A 29 9.06 -8.50 -8.55
C ALA A 29 8.11 -9.07 -7.50
N LEU A 30 8.59 -9.34 -6.27
CA LEU A 30 7.73 -9.77 -5.16
C LEU A 30 6.64 -8.75 -4.82
N GLY A 31 6.96 -7.45 -4.92
CA GLY A 31 6.00 -6.37 -4.71
C GLY A 31 4.82 -6.34 -5.68
N GLN A 32 4.87 -7.07 -6.80
CA GLN A 32 3.72 -7.21 -7.71
C GLN A 32 2.56 -8.00 -7.08
N PHE A 33 2.85 -8.86 -6.10
CA PHE A 33 1.81 -9.54 -5.33
C PHE A 33 1.26 -8.61 -4.25
N ALA A 34 0.04 -8.11 -4.47
CA ALA A 34 -0.65 -7.26 -3.50
C ALA A 34 -1.09 -8.07 -2.28
N THR A 35 -0.93 -7.50 -1.09
CA THR A 35 -1.37 -8.10 0.17
C THR A 35 -2.15 -7.11 1.03
N GLY A 36 -2.90 -7.62 2.00
CA GLY A 36 -3.37 -6.80 3.11
C GLY A 36 -2.22 -6.49 4.07
N VAL A 37 -2.42 -5.49 4.93
CA VAL A 37 -1.47 -5.12 5.98
C VAL A 37 -1.95 -5.62 7.34
N THR A 38 -1.03 -6.18 8.13
CA THR A 38 -1.32 -6.64 9.48
C THR A 38 -0.35 -6.05 10.49
N VAL A 39 -0.77 -5.88 11.75
CA VAL A 39 0.12 -5.75 12.90
C VAL A 39 0.07 -7.05 13.69
N ILE A 40 1.21 -7.70 13.81
CA ILE A 40 1.38 -8.87 14.66
C ILE A 40 1.86 -8.40 16.03
N ALA A 41 1.18 -8.79 17.10
CA ALA A 41 1.51 -8.36 18.45
C ALA A 41 1.61 -9.54 19.42
N THR A 42 2.46 -9.41 20.44
CA THR A 42 2.59 -10.37 21.54
C THR A 42 2.94 -9.64 22.82
N SER A 43 2.59 -10.23 23.95
CA SER A 43 2.84 -9.71 25.28
C SER A 43 3.44 -10.78 26.20
N ALA A 44 4.40 -10.39 27.04
CA ALA A 44 4.89 -11.22 28.14
C ALA A 44 5.32 -10.34 29.32
N GLY A 45 4.60 -10.46 30.44
CA GLY A 45 4.78 -9.56 31.58
C GLY A 45 4.53 -8.11 31.17
N ASP A 46 5.47 -7.22 31.48
CA ASP A 46 5.38 -5.79 31.13
C ASP A 46 5.82 -5.50 29.69
N GLN A 47 6.33 -6.50 28.95
CA GLN A 47 6.80 -6.32 27.59
C GLN A 47 5.68 -6.57 26.59
N VAL A 48 5.24 -5.51 25.91
CA VAL A 48 4.30 -5.57 24.78
C VAL A 48 5.03 -5.18 23.51
N VAL A 49 5.04 -6.05 22.51
CA VAL A 49 5.72 -5.80 21.23
C VAL A 49 4.80 -6.06 20.05
N GLY A 50 5.00 -5.26 19.00
CA GLY A 50 4.22 -5.32 17.79
C GLY A 50 5.08 -5.01 16.59
N LEU A 51 4.69 -5.54 15.42
CA LEU A 51 5.33 -5.20 14.17
C LEU A 51 4.34 -5.28 13.01
N THR A 52 4.52 -4.40 12.04
CA THR A 52 3.79 -4.47 10.78
C THR A 52 4.34 -5.59 9.93
N ALA A 53 3.46 -6.48 9.46
CA ALA A 53 3.78 -7.56 8.55
C ALA A 53 2.77 -7.62 7.40
N ASN A 54 3.27 -7.90 6.21
CA ASN A 54 2.47 -8.16 5.02
C ASN A 54 2.75 -9.57 4.44
N SER A 55 3.46 -10.40 5.22
CA SER A 55 3.79 -11.81 4.94
C SER A 55 2.75 -12.80 5.49
N PHE A 56 1.66 -12.29 6.06
CA PHE A 56 0.56 -13.09 6.57
C PHE A 56 -0.14 -13.88 5.47
N SER A 57 -0.47 -15.15 5.75
CA SER A 57 -1.32 -15.97 4.89
C SER A 57 -2.10 -17.01 5.69
N ALA A 58 -3.27 -17.40 5.18
CA ALA A 58 -4.01 -18.56 5.66
C ALA A 58 -3.34 -19.85 5.15
N VAL A 59 -3.32 -20.90 5.99
CA VAL A 59 -2.67 -22.18 5.69
C VAL A 59 -3.68 -23.33 5.65
N SER A 60 -4.52 -23.43 6.68
CA SER A 60 -5.45 -24.55 6.84
C SER A 60 -6.71 -24.10 7.56
N LEU A 61 -7.84 -24.73 7.22
CA LEU A 61 -9.11 -24.55 7.92
C LEU A 61 -9.30 -25.56 9.06
N ASP A 62 -8.82 -26.80 8.89
CA ASP A 62 -8.88 -27.84 9.92
C ASP A 62 -7.56 -28.65 9.96
N PRO A 63 -6.71 -28.45 10.98
CA PRO A 63 -6.85 -27.44 12.04
C PRO A 63 -6.74 -26.01 11.49
N PRO A 64 -7.27 -24.99 12.18
CA PRO A 64 -7.22 -23.60 11.72
C PRO A 64 -5.80 -23.04 11.90
N LEU A 65 -5.05 -22.95 10.80
CA LEU A 65 -3.66 -22.53 10.78
C LEU A 65 -3.47 -21.31 9.88
N VAL A 66 -2.61 -20.41 10.35
CA VAL A 66 -2.11 -19.23 9.63
C VAL A 66 -0.59 -19.20 9.72
N LEU A 67 0.06 -18.43 8.85
CA LEU A 67 1.49 -18.18 8.94
C LEU A 67 1.84 -16.72 8.71
N TRP A 68 3.01 -16.33 9.17
CA TRP A 68 3.68 -15.08 8.82
C TRP A 68 5.20 -15.25 9.02
N SER A 69 5.97 -14.29 8.51
CA SER A 69 7.44 -14.35 8.55
C SER A 69 8.04 -13.12 9.22
N ILE A 70 9.05 -13.34 10.08
CA ILE A 70 9.82 -12.29 10.76
C ILE A 70 11.30 -12.41 10.45
N ARG A 71 11.99 -11.28 10.21
CA ARG A 71 13.45 -11.28 10.00
C ARG A 71 14.17 -11.83 11.22
N LYS A 72 15.13 -12.73 11.00
CA LYS A 72 15.99 -13.28 12.08
C LYS A 72 16.75 -12.20 12.85
N LYS A 73 17.10 -11.11 12.17
CA LYS A 73 17.80 -9.96 12.75
C LYS A 73 16.88 -8.97 13.50
N SER A 74 15.57 -9.19 13.48
CA SER A 74 14.64 -8.31 14.20
C SER A 74 14.85 -8.45 15.70
N GLY A 75 15.05 -7.32 16.39
CA GLY A 75 15.12 -7.29 17.86
C GLY A 75 13.83 -7.77 18.53
N ARG A 76 12.71 -7.78 17.80
CA ARG A 76 11.40 -8.27 18.28
C ARG A 76 11.23 -9.78 18.11
N ALA A 77 12.08 -10.46 17.32
CA ALA A 77 11.92 -11.89 17.03
C ALA A 77 11.95 -12.81 18.27
N PRO A 78 12.84 -12.59 19.27
CA PRO A 78 12.84 -13.42 20.47
C PRO A 78 11.50 -13.41 21.22
N ALA A 79 10.77 -12.28 21.25
CA ALA A 79 9.48 -12.20 21.93
C ALA A 79 8.44 -13.12 21.28
N PHE A 80 8.29 -13.08 19.95
CA PHE A 80 7.33 -13.94 19.25
C PHE A 80 7.69 -15.43 19.32
N ILE A 81 8.98 -15.77 19.35
CA ILE A 81 9.43 -17.16 19.44
C ILE A 81 9.23 -17.71 20.87
N ASN A 82 9.56 -16.90 21.89
CA ASN A 82 9.57 -17.35 23.28
C ASN A 82 8.21 -17.26 23.99
N ASN A 83 7.37 -16.27 23.66
CA ASN A 83 6.07 -16.08 24.32
C ASN A 83 5.08 -17.19 23.95
N GLY A 84 5.22 -17.79 22.76
CA GLY A 84 4.39 -18.93 22.35
C GLY A 84 2.97 -18.57 21.91
N HIS A 85 2.58 -17.30 21.97
CA HIS A 85 1.28 -16.79 21.52
C HIS A 85 1.42 -15.39 20.92
N PHE A 86 0.51 -15.05 20.01
CA PHE A 86 0.48 -13.75 19.35
C PHE A 86 -0.91 -13.47 18.76
N THR A 87 -1.18 -12.19 18.50
CA THR A 87 -2.35 -11.73 17.76
C THR A 87 -1.96 -11.24 16.39
N ILE A 88 -2.85 -11.44 15.43
CA ILE A 88 -2.78 -10.85 14.08
C ILE A 88 -3.93 -9.85 13.97
N ASN A 89 -3.60 -8.58 13.77
CA ASN A 89 -4.56 -7.50 13.60
C ASN A 89 -4.55 -7.07 12.13
N VAL A 90 -5.61 -7.36 11.38
CA VAL A 90 -5.74 -6.97 9.97
C VAL A 90 -6.24 -5.53 9.91
N LEU A 91 -5.48 -4.65 9.27
CA LEU A 91 -5.72 -3.22 9.33
C LEU A 91 -6.79 -2.73 8.34
N ALA A 92 -7.57 -1.75 8.77
CA ALA A 92 -8.49 -0.98 7.94
C ALA A 92 -7.74 0.04 7.07
N GLU A 93 -8.34 0.45 5.95
CA GLU A 93 -7.74 1.38 4.97
C GLU A 93 -7.32 2.74 5.56
N ASP A 94 -7.96 3.18 6.65
CA ASP A 94 -7.66 4.42 7.38
C ASP A 94 -6.52 4.26 8.41
N GLN A 95 -6.02 3.04 8.65
CA GLN A 95 -4.97 2.75 9.62
C GLN A 95 -3.55 2.76 9.02
N MET A 96 -3.32 3.55 7.98
CA MET A 96 -2.01 3.69 7.34
C MET A 96 -0.93 4.23 8.29
N GLU A 97 -1.27 5.19 9.15
CA GLU A 97 -0.34 5.76 10.13
C GLU A 97 0.08 4.72 11.17
N LEU A 98 -0.88 3.93 11.65
CA LEU A 98 -0.66 2.79 12.54
C LEU A 98 0.29 1.75 11.92
N ALA A 99 0.07 1.41 10.64
CA ALA A 99 0.97 0.52 9.90
C ALA A 99 2.41 1.07 9.82
N GLY A 100 2.56 2.37 9.60
CA GLY A 100 3.86 3.05 9.61
C GLY A 100 4.54 3.02 10.98
N MET A 101 3.79 3.29 12.05
CA MET A 101 4.27 3.26 13.43
C MET A 101 4.85 1.90 13.81
N PHE A 102 4.14 0.81 13.50
CA PHE A 102 4.58 -0.56 13.79
C PHE A 102 5.66 -1.10 12.82
N GLY A 103 5.87 -0.43 11.68
CA GLY A 103 6.92 -0.77 10.73
C GLY A 103 8.32 -0.37 11.18
N ARG A 104 8.44 0.51 12.18
CA ARG A 104 9.72 1.11 12.60
C ARG A 104 10.15 0.68 14.00
N PRO A 105 11.45 0.77 14.34
CA PRO A 105 11.89 0.78 15.72
C PRO A 105 11.34 2.04 16.40
N HIS A 106 10.39 1.85 17.32
CA HIS A 106 9.83 2.93 18.11
C HIS A 106 9.60 2.38 19.52
N GLU A 107 10.02 3.15 20.52
CA GLU A 107 9.78 2.85 21.92
C GLU A 107 8.31 3.18 22.24
N GLU A 108 7.68 2.41 23.12
CA GLU A 108 6.33 2.72 23.65
C GLU A 108 5.16 2.81 22.64
N GLN A 109 5.25 2.14 21.47
CA GLN A 109 4.18 2.12 20.44
C GLN A 109 2.76 1.88 20.98
N PHE A 110 2.63 1.00 21.98
CA PHE A 110 1.34 0.64 22.58
C PHE A 110 0.80 1.64 23.60
N ALA A 111 1.58 2.66 23.98
CA ALA A 111 1.14 3.75 24.84
C ALA A 111 0.39 4.84 24.06
N GLU A 112 0.60 4.92 22.75
CA GLU A 112 0.02 5.94 21.87
C GLU A 112 -1.28 5.50 21.17
N ILE A 113 -1.74 4.27 21.41
CA ILE A 113 -2.87 3.67 20.68
C ILE A 113 -3.82 2.93 21.60
N ASP A 114 -5.08 2.84 21.18
CA ASP A 114 -6.11 2.07 21.88
C ASP A 114 -6.09 0.60 21.47
N TRP A 115 -5.98 -0.29 22.45
CA TRP A 115 -6.08 -1.74 22.26
C TRP A 115 -6.68 -2.42 23.48
N THR A 116 -7.16 -3.64 23.30
CA THR A 116 -7.68 -4.48 24.38
C THR A 116 -6.91 -5.79 24.48
N ALA A 117 -6.81 -6.34 25.68
CA ALA A 117 -6.13 -7.61 25.91
C ALA A 117 -6.97 -8.78 25.36
N GLY A 118 -6.35 -9.59 24.49
CA GLY A 118 -6.89 -10.86 24.03
C GLY A 118 -6.79 -11.96 25.09
N ARG A 119 -7.04 -13.19 24.66
CA ARG A 119 -7.09 -14.42 25.48
C ARG A 119 -5.82 -14.63 26.30
N HIS A 120 -4.66 -14.36 25.71
CA HIS A 120 -3.35 -14.50 26.37
C HIS A 120 -2.75 -13.17 26.83
N GLY A 121 -3.54 -12.09 26.83
CA GLY A 121 -3.08 -10.73 27.14
C GLY A 121 -2.57 -9.95 25.93
N ASP A 122 -2.41 -10.61 24.77
CA ASP A 122 -1.86 -9.99 23.56
C ASP A 122 -2.76 -8.88 23.00
N PRO A 123 -2.19 -7.82 22.41
CA PRO A 123 -2.97 -6.68 21.92
C PRO A 123 -3.93 -6.99 20.77
N LEU A 124 -5.19 -6.61 20.94
CA LEU A 124 -6.20 -6.50 19.90
C LEU A 124 -6.43 -5.01 19.59
N LEU A 125 -5.97 -4.56 18.43
CA LEU A 125 -5.93 -3.14 18.08
C LEU A 125 -7.31 -2.59 17.71
N THR A 126 -7.69 -1.45 18.29
CA THR A 126 -8.96 -0.80 17.97
C THR A 126 -8.99 -0.38 16.50
N GLY A 127 -10.12 -0.61 15.82
CA GLY A 127 -10.32 -0.26 14.41
C GLY A 127 -9.80 -1.28 13.39
N ALA A 128 -9.08 -2.33 13.83
CA ALA A 128 -8.71 -3.42 12.92
C ALA A 128 -9.96 -4.17 12.42
N ILE A 129 -9.96 -4.56 11.14
CA ILE A 129 -11.11 -5.23 10.50
C ILE A 129 -11.17 -6.74 10.75
N ALA A 130 -10.09 -7.32 11.28
CA ALA A 130 -10.10 -8.68 11.80
C ALA A 130 -9.01 -8.89 12.86
N HIS A 131 -9.30 -9.80 13.79
CA HIS A 131 -8.36 -10.30 14.78
C HIS A 131 -8.23 -11.82 14.68
N PHE A 132 -7.01 -12.32 14.82
CA PHE A 132 -6.74 -13.75 15.04
C PHE A 132 -5.85 -13.91 16.25
N GLU A 133 -6.33 -14.62 17.26
CA GLU A 133 -5.59 -14.95 18.48
C GLU A 133 -4.97 -16.33 18.31
N CYS A 134 -3.65 -16.41 18.34
CA CYS A 134 -2.90 -17.58 17.91
C CYS A 134 -1.96 -18.09 19.01
N VAL A 135 -1.75 -19.41 19.02
CA VAL A 135 -0.60 -20.04 19.69
C VAL A 135 0.38 -20.54 18.65
N ASN A 136 1.68 -20.49 18.95
CA ASN A 136 2.73 -21.00 18.07
C ASN A 136 2.57 -22.51 17.89
N GLU A 137 2.27 -22.93 16.66
CA GLU A 137 2.24 -24.34 16.25
C GLU A 137 3.63 -24.83 15.86
N ALA A 138 4.35 -24.01 15.09
CA ALA A 138 5.71 -24.30 14.64
C ALA A 138 6.48 -23.03 14.31
N VAL A 139 7.80 -23.08 14.50
CA VAL A 139 8.74 -22.07 13.99
C VAL A 139 9.69 -22.78 13.02
N LEU A 140 9.63 -22.39 11.75
CA LEU A 140 10.40 -23.00 10.67
C LEU A 140 11.50 -22.06 10.19
N ASP A 141 12.56 -22.65 9.64
CA ASP A 141 13.61 -21.90 8.97
C ASP A 141 13.14 -21.40 7.60
N GLY A 142 13.34 -20.12 7.31
CA GLY A 142 12.91 -19.47 6.07
C GLY A 142 13.98 -18.57 5.47
N GLY A 143 15.24 -19.04 5.40
CA GLY A 143 16.35 -18.25 4.90
C GLY A 143 16.78 -17.16 5.89
N ASP A 144 16.58 -15.89 5.55
CA ASP A 144 16.85 -14.75 6.45
C ASP A 144 15.68 -14.42 7.39
N HIS A 145 14.57 -15.17 7.30
CA HIS A 145 13.41 -15.08 8.17
C HIS A 145 13.17 -16.37 8.98
N HIS A 146 12.44 -16.23 10.08
CA HIS A 146 11.68 -17.32 10.69
C HIS A 146 10.26 -17.30 10.13
N ILE A 147 9.72 -18.48 9.81
CA ILE A 147 8.31 -18.65 9.45
C ILE A 147 7.59 -19.15 10.70
N LEU A 148 6.66 -18.36 11.23
CA LEU A 148 5.84 -18.73 12.37
C LEU A 148 4.51 -19.25 11.85
N VAL A 149 4.18 -20.50 12.20
CA VAL A 149 2.87 -21.09 11.98
C VAL A 149 2.09 -20.94 13.28
N GLY A 150 0.95 -20.26 13.21
CA GLY A 150 0.04 -20.06 14.35
C GLY A 150 -1.21 -20.92 14.21
N ARG A 151 -1.60 -21.59 15.30
CA ARG A 151 -2.93 -22.19 15.43
C ARG A 151 -3.89 -21.15 15.98
N VAL A 152 -4.93 -20.84 15.22
CA VAL A 152 -5.95 -19.86 15.61
C VAL A 152 -6.84 -20.47 16.68
N GLU A 153 -6.87 -19.84 17.86
CA GLU A 153 -7.73 -20.24 18.97
C GLU A 153 -9.02 -19.43 19.05
N ARG A 154 -8.99 -18.17 18.60
CA ARG A 154 -10.14 -17.26 18.49
C ARG A 154 -9.95 -16.31 17.32
N PHE A 155 -11.05 -15.83 16.76
CA PHE A 155 -11.01 -14.79 15.74
C PHE A 155 -12.23 -13.87 15.86
N ALA A 156 -12.08 -12.66 15.34
CA ALA A 156 -13.17 -11.69 15.17
C ALA A 156 -13.08 -11.07 13.77
N ARG A 157 -14.23 -10.76 13.18
CA ARG A 157 -14.36 -10.01 11.92
C ARG A 157 -15.22 -8.78 12.19
N TYR A 158 -14.81 -7.66 11.60
CA TYR A 158 -15.57 -6.42 11.58
C TYR A 158 -15.84 -6.01 10.13
N ASP A 159 -16.70 -5.01 9.96
CA ASP A 159 -16.90 -4.38 8.66
C ASP A 159 -15.84 -3.29 8.44
N GLY A 160 -15.50 -3.04 7.18
CA GLY A 160 -14.46 -2.09 6.78
C GLY A 160 -13.71 -2.58 5.54
N ALA A 161 -13.02 -1.66 4.86
CA ALA A 161 -12.16 -1.98 3.72
C ALA A 161 -10.71 -2.21 4.21
N PRO A 162 -9.99 -3.19 3.63
CA PRO A 162 -8.62 -3.50 4.05
C PRO A 162 -7.62 -2.46 3.57
N LEU A 163 -6.63 -2.14 4.41
CA LEU A 163 -5.42 -1.49 3.96
C LEU A 163 -4.62 -2.46 3.08
N LEU A 164 -4.33 -2.04 1.85
CA LEU A 164 -3.54 -2.82 0.90
C LEU A 164 -2.11 -2.33 0.85
N PHE A 165 -1.19 -3.25 0.53
CA PHE A 165 0.19 -2.96 0.21
C PHE A 165 0.60 -3.65 -1.09
N SER A 166 1.06 -2.88 -2.05
CA SER A 166 1.54 -3.39 -3.34
C SER A 166 2.59 -2.45 -3.92
N GLN A 167 3.61 -3.02 -4.56
CA GLN A 167 4.70 -2.28 -5.24
C GLN A 167 5.33 -1.19 -4.35
N GLY A 168 5.47 -1.48 -3.05
CA GLY A 168 6.07 -0.57 -2.08
C GLY A 168 5.16 0.55 -1.57
N GLN A 169 3.86 0.49 -1.85
CA GLN A 169 2.90 1.55 -1.57
C GLN A 169 1.67 1.04 -0.85
N TYR A 170 1.12 1.88 0.01
CA TYR A 170 -0.23 1.70 0.55
C TYR A 170 -1.28 1.98 -0.52
N GLY A 171 -2.38 1.25 -0.45
CA GLY A 171 -3.53 1.40 -1.33
C GLY A 171 -4.83 0.99 -0.66
N VAL A 172 -5.93 1.20 -1.36
CA VAL A 172 -7.28 0.87 -0.93
C VAL A 172 -7.89 -0.16 -1.87
N SER A 173 -8.81 -0.98 -1.37
CA SER A 173 -9.57 -1.88 -2.23
C SER A 173 -10.61 -1.09 -3.01
N SER A 174 -10.69 -1.32 -4.32
CA SER A 174 -11.79 -0.83 -5.15
C SER A 174 -12.51 -2.01 -5.80
N SER A 175 -13.83 -1.87 -5.99
CA SER A 175 -14.59 -2.87 -6.75
C SER A 175 -14.10 -2.89 -8.19
N HIS A 176 -13.97 -4.09 -8.76
CA HIS A 176 -13.53 -4.22 -10.15
C HIS A 176 -14.51 -3.49 -11.08
N PRO A 177 -14.03 -2.61 -11.99
CA PRO A 177 -14.91 -1.76 -12.80
C PRO A 177 -15.85 -2.57 -13.72
N GLU A 178 -15.42 -3.74 -14.18
CA GLU A 178 -16.32 -4.62 -14.96
C GLU A 178 -17.50 -5.16 -14.15
N LEU A 179 -17.39 -5.28 -12.82
CA LEU A 179 -18.54 -5.63 -11.97
C LEU A 179 -19.56 -4.50 -11.92
N ALA A 180 -19.12 -3.24 -11.95
CA ALA A 180 -20.01 -2.09 -12.03
C ALA A 180 -20.70 -1.99 -13.40
N LEU A 181 -19.97 -2.28 -14.49
CA LEU A 181 -20.51 -2.28 -15.86
C LEU A 181 -21.45 -3.47 -16.13
N THR A 182 -21.15 -4.65 -15.58
CA THR A 182 -22.02 -5.83 -15.71
C THR A 182 -23.25 -5.74 -14.82
N ALA A 183 -23.18 -5.15 -13.63
CA ALA A 183 -24.37 -4.86 -12.83
C ALA A 183 -25.35 -3.93 -13.57
N ALA A 184 -24.82 -2.98 -14.36
CA ALA A 184 -25.62 -2.11 -15.22
C ALA A 184 -26.15 -2.80 -16.49
N SER A 185 -25.56 -3.92 -16.92
CA SER A 185 -25.85 -4.61 -18.20
C SER A 185 -26.60 -5.95 -18.03
N ALA A 186 -26.47 -6.61 -16.87
CA ALA A 186 -27.07 -7.92 -16.58
C ALA A 186 -28.56 -7.86 -16.24
N VAL A 187 -29.17 -6.66 -16.28
CA VAL A 187 -30.62 -6.50 -16.22
C VAL A 187 -31.18 -6.40 -17.64
N ALA A 188 -31.72 -7.50 -18.17
CA ALA A 188 -32.72 -7.45 -19.24
C ALA A 188 -33.60 -8.72 -19.26
N PRO A 189 -34.92 -8.66 -19.55
CA PRO A 189 -35.82 -7.51 -19.63
C PRO A 189 -37.06 -7.69 -18.72
N CYS A 190 -37.06 -7.08 -17.53
CA CYS A 190 -38.27 -6.40 -17.07
C CYS A 190 -37.97 -4.93 -17.33
N ALA A 191 -38.56 -4.37 -18.39
CA ALA A 191 -38.26 -3.04 -18.90
C ALA A 191 -38.71 -1.96 -17.91
N GLU A 192 -37.87 -1.68 -16.93
CA GLU A 192 -37.73 -0.36 -16.33
C GLU A 192 -36.70 0.41 -17.20
N PRO A 193 -36.88 1.72 -17.45
CA PRO A 193 -35.89 2.49 -18.20
C PRO A 193 -34.52 2.35 -17.51
N ALA A 194 -33.46 2.11 -18.27
CA ALA A 194 -32.10 2.08 -17.73
C ALA A 194 -31.85 3.42 -16.99
N GLU A 195 -31.84 3.37 -15.67
CA GLU A 195 -31.61 4.55 -14.83
C GLU A 195 -30.27 5.16 -15.24
N GLU A 196 -30.23 6.49 -15.38
CA GLU A 196 -28.97 7.17 -15.62
C GLU A 196 -27.97 6.78 -14.52
N PRO A 197 -26.71 6.46 -14.88
CA PRO A 197 -25.73 6.03 -13.91
C PRO A 197 -25.56 7.10 -12.82
N LEU A 198 -25.61 6.67 -11.56
CA LEU A 198 -25.41 7.56 -10.42
C LEU A 198 -24.08 8.31 -10.59
N PHE A 199 -24.07 9.56 -10.14
CA PHE A 199 -22.87 10.42 -10.19
C PHE A 199 -21.62 9.72 -9.61
N MET A 200 -21.79 8.96 -8.53
CA MET A 200 -20.70 8.21 -7.89
C MET A 200 -20.11 7.12 -8.80
N SER A 201 -20.95 6.43 -9.57
CA SER A 201 -20.50 5.41 -10.52
C SER A 201 -19.70 6.03 -11.67
N LEU A 202 -20.14 7.18 -12.18
CA LEU A 202 -19.41 7.94 -13.19
C LEU A 202 -18.06 8.45 -12.66
N LEU A 203 -18.04 8.95 -11.43
CA LEU A 203 -16.82 9.42 -10.78
C LEU A 203 -15.79 8.30 -10.63
N GLN A 204 -16.21 7.13 -10.13
CA GLN A 204 -15.34 5.96 -9.95
C GLN A 204 -14.80 5.43 -11.29
N ALA A 205 -15.67 5.28 -12.30
CA ALA A 205 -15.25 4.80 -13.62
C ALA A 205 -14.25 5.76 -14.28
N THR A 206 -14.49 7.06 -14.13
CA THR A 206 -13.62 8.12 -14.67
C THR A 206 -12.27 8.14 -13.97
N ASP A 207 -12.25 8.08 -12.63
CA ASP A 207 -10.99 8.01 -11.86
C ASP A 207 -10.14 6.81 -12.27
N HIS A 208 -10.75 5.62 -12.37
CA HIS A 208 -10.05 4.41 -12.81
C HIS A 208 -9.46 4.56 -14.22
N HIS A 209 -10.26 5.05 -15.17
CA HIS A 209 -9.82 5.25 -16.55
C HIS A 209 -8.67 6.26 -16.65
N MET A 210 -8.81 7.41 -16.00
CA MET A 210 -7.79 8.46 -15.99
C MET A 210 -6.50 8.01 -15.30
N SER A 211 -6.62 7.27 -14.19
CA SER A 211 -5.48 6.69 -13.49
C SER A 211 -4.72 5.68 -14.35
N ALA A 212 -5.41 4.81 -15.10
CA ALA A 212 -4.79 3.85 -16.01
C ALA A 212 -4.04 4.56 -17.15
N LEU A 213 -4.64 5.58 -17.77
CA LEU A 213 -4.00 6.39 -18.81
C LEU A 213 -2.75 7.11 -18.26
N PHE A 214 -2.83 7.69 -17.07
CA PHE A 214 -1.70 8.37 -16.45
C PHE A 214 -0.57 7.40 -16.08
N GLN A 215 -0.89 6.19 -15.62
CA GLN A 215 0.11 5.16 -15.35
C GLN A 215 0.87 4.76 -16.63
N ALA A 216 0.16 4.52 -17.73
CA ALA A 216 0.77 4.23 -19.02
C ALA A 216 1.68 5.37 -19.49
N HIS A 217 1.24 6.62 -19.32
CA HIS A 217 2.05 7.81 -19.62
C HIS A 217 3.35 7.87 -18.79
N ARG A 218 3.28 7.62 -17.48
CA ARG A 218 4.46 7.59 -16.60
C ARG A 218 5.49 6.53 -17.02
N GLN A 219 5.01 5.35 -17.40
CA GLN A 219 5.88 4.27 -17.88
C GLN A 219 6.63 4.67 -19.16
N GLN A 220 5.96 5.37 -20.10
CA GLN A 220 6.59 5.84 -21.33
C GLN A 220 7.68 6.90 -21.11
N VAL A 221 7.54 7.73 -20.07
CA VAL A 221 8.54 8.75 -19.73
C VAL A 221 9.64 8.26 -18.80
N GLY A 222 9.67 6.95 -18.49
CA GLY A 222 10.75 6.31 -17.74
C GLY A 222 10.79 6.63 -16.25
N VAL A 223 9.67 7.07 -15.65
CA VAL A 223 9.61 7.39 -14.21
C VAL A 223 8.64 6.47 -13.49
N THR A 224 9.15 5.78 -12.47
CA THR A 224 8.34 4.92 -11.61
C THR A 224 7.59 5.75 -10.56
N LEU A 225 6.51 5.21 -10.02
CA LEU A 225 5.72 5.90 -9.00
C LEU A 225 6.54 6.20 -7.72
N PRO A 226 7.35 5.27 -7.18
CA PRO A 226 8.22 5.57 -6.03
C PRO A 226 9.20 6.72 -6.28
N THR A 227 9.92 6.71 -7.40
CA THR A 227 10.89 7.79 -7.71
C THR A 227 10.19 9.13 -7.92
N SER A 228 9.02 9.13 -8.58
CA SER A 228 8.19 10.34 -8.72
C SER A 228 7.77 10.93 -7.38
N ARG A 229 7.33 10.11 -6.42
CA ARG A 229 6.92 10.60 -5.09
C ARG A 229 8.12 11.14 -4.30
N VAL A 230 9.27 10.45 -4.31
CA VAL A 230 10.51 10.91 -3.68
C VAL A 230 10.96 12.25 -4.27
N LEU A 231 11.02 12.38 -5.60
CA LEU A 231 11.39 13.64 -6.27
C LEU A 231 10.45 14.79 -5.89
N ASN A 232 9.14 14.53 -5.86
CA ASN A 232 8.15 15.54 -5.47
C ASN A 232 8.27 15.93 -3.99
N ARG A 233 8.60 14.99 -3.10
CA ARG A 233 8.78 15.29 -1.68
C ARG A 233 10.07 16.07 -1.44
N LEU A 234 11.19 15.68 -2.03
CA LEU A 234 12.47 16.39 -1.90
C LEU A 234 12.44 17.79 -2.54
N PHE A 235 11.55 18.04 -3.50
CA PHE A 235 11.33 19.39 -4.04
C PHE A 235 10.80 20.38 -3.00
N ARG A 236 10.11 19.92 -1.95
CA ARG A 236 9.63 20.77 -0.84
C ARG A 236 10.76 21.16 0.13
N GLY A 237 11.91 20.49 0.05
CA GLY A 237 13.08 20.73 0.89
C GLY A 237 13.79 19.42 1.24
N PRO A 238 15.09 19.50 1.62
CA PRO A 238 15.83 18.34 2.11
C PRO A 238 15.16 17.70 3.32
N CYS A 239 15.23 16.37 3.41
CA CYS A 239 14.67 15.64 4.55
C CYS A 239 15.34 14.28 4.71
N THR A 240 15.13 13.64 5.86
CA THR A 240 15.67 12.31 6.14
C THR A 240 14.82 11.23 5.46
N ARG A 241 15.33 10.00 5.45
CA ARG A 241 14.61 8.83 4.90
C ARG A 241 13.28 8.59 5.61
N GLU A 242 13.25 8.79 6.93
CA GLU A 242 12.06 8.58 7.76
C GLU A 242 10.92 9.51 7.34
N VAL A 243 11.25 10.76 7.00
CA VAL A 243 10.29 11.75 6.50
C VAL A 243 9.80 11.37 5.11
N LEU A 244 10.67 10.85 4.24
CA LEU A 244 10.27 10.38 2.91
C LEU A 244 9.27 9.24 2.99
N GLU A 245 9.50 8.25 3.82
CA GLU A 245 8.56 7.13 4.02
C GLU A 245 7.18 7.60 4.49
N GLN A 246 7.14 8.55 5.43
CA GLN A 246 5.89 9.13 5.96
C GLN A 246 5.16 9.95 4.90
N GLU A 247 5.83 10.96 4.35
CA GLU A 247 5.17 11.96 3.50
C GLU A 247 5.04 11.52 2.04
N ALA A 248 5.84 10.55 1.59
CA ALA A 248 5.67 9.93 0.27
C ALA A 248 4.74 8.72 0.31
N PHE A 249 4.29 8.28 1.50
CA PHE A 249 3.44 7.10 1.70
C PHE A 249 4.04 5.87 0.99
N LEU A 250 5.33 5.66 1.21
CA LEU A 250 6.13 4.57 0.63
C LEU A 250 6.71 3.73 1.76
N GLY A 251 6.75 2.42 1.58
CA GLY A 251 7.45 1.53 2.52
C GLY A 251 8.97 1.79 2.50
N GLU A 252 9.64 1.50 3.62
CA GLU A 252 11.09 1.68 3.82
C GLU A 252 11.93 1.22 2.62
N ASN A 253 11.76 -0.04 2.20
CA ASN A 253 12.52 -0.58 1.07
C ASN A 253 12.21 0.11 -0.26
N ALA A 254 11.02 0.67 -0.43
CA ALA A 254 10.62 1.38 -1.66
C ALA A 254 11.29 2.77 -1.71
N VAL A 255 11.39 3.44 -0.57
CA VAL A 255 12.16 4.68 -0.42
C VAL A 255 13.64 4.41 -0.65
N GLU A 256 14.21 3.38 -0.01
CA GLU A 256 15.62 3.02 -0.17
C GLU A 256 15.98 2.72 -1.64
N ASN A 257 15.18 1.88 -2.31
CA ASN A 257 15.38 1.57 -3.72
C ASN A 257 15.27 2.83 -4.59
N ALA A 258 14.23 3.65 -4.38
CA ALA A 258 14.05 4.88 -5.14
C ALA A 258 15.19 5.87 -4.95
N LEU A 259 15.69 6.04 -3.72
CA LEU A 259 16.84 6.91 -3.43
C LEU A 259 18.11 6.40 -4.11
N SER A 260 18.36 5.08 -4.09
CA SER A 260 19.52 4.52 -4.78
C SER A 260 19.43 4.72 -6.28
N ASP A 261 18.28 4.40 -6.91
CA ASP A 261 18.09 4.56 -8.35
C ASP A 261 18.31 6.04 -8.76
N LEU A 262 17.76 6.97 -7.98
CA LEU A 262 17.93 8.41 -8.20
C LEU A 262 19.38 8.88 -7.96
N ALA A 263 20.09 8.30 -6.99
CA ALA A 263 21.48 8.64 -6.67
C ALA A 263 22.44 8.14 -7.75
N ASP A 264 22.23 6.92 -8.25
CA ASP A 264 22.99 6.32 -9.36
C ASP A 264 22.85 7.17 -10.63
N GLU A 265 21.67 7.78 -10.83
CA GLU A 265 21.43 8.74 -11.90
C GLU A 265 21.89 10.18 -11.58
N GLY A 266 22.45 10.44 -10.40
CA GLY A 266 22.92 11.76 -9.97
C GLY A 266 21.81 12.81 -9.77
N GLN A 267 20.57 12.36 -9.53
CA GLN A 267 19.40 13.22 -9.33
C GLN A 267 19.22 13.66 -7.87
N VAL A 268 19.73 12.85 -6.93
CA VAL A 268 19.71 13.16 -5.50
C VAL A 268 21.10 13.01 -4.91
N VAL A 269 21.32 13.64 -3.76
CA VAL A 269 22.56 13.51 -2.98
C VAL A 269 22.21 13.37 -1.50
N GLU A 270 22.96 12.51 -0.81
CA GLU A 270 22.91 12.36 0.64
C GLU A 270 23.95 13.27 1.28
N ALA A 271 23.53 14.07 2.26
CA ALA A 271 24.39 14.90 3.07
C ALA A 271 24.98 14.10 4.25
N ALA A 272 26.05 14.62 4.85
CA ALA A 272 26.75 13.96 5.95
C ALA A 272 25.89 13.76 7.22
N ASP A 273 24.78 14.49 7.34
CA ASP A 273 23.80 14.39 8.43
C ASP A 273 22.67 13.39 8.13
N GLY A 274 22.73 12.65 7.02
CA GLY A 274 21.73 11.67 6.60
C GLY A 274 20.50 12.27 5.90
N THR A 275 20.51 13.57 5.61
CA THR A 275 19.45 14.22 4.82
C THR A 275 19.68 14.03 3.33
N TRP A 276 18.59 13.85 2.58
CA TRP A 276 18.61 13.73 1.13
C TRP A 276 18.11 15.03 0.50
N ALA A 277 18.75 15.45 -0.59
CA ALA A 277 18.38 16.65 -1.34
C ALA A 277 18.40 16.41 -2.85
N LEU A 278 17.60 17.18 -3.60
CA LEU A 278 17.68 17.20 -5.06
C LEU A 278 18.98 17.90 -5.51
N THR A 279 19.65 17.31 -6.50
CA THR A 279 20.67 18.01 -7.29
C THR A 279 20.00 18.95 -8.30
N ASP A 280 20.78 19.76 -9.03
CA ASP A 280 20.24 20.54 -10.16
C ASP A 280 19.60 19.64 -11.21
N LYS A 281 20.24 18.51 -11.53
CA LYS A 281 19.70 17.48 -12.41
C LYS A 281 18.37 16.92 -11.88
N GLY A 282 18.27 16.62 -10.59
CA GLY A 282 17.01 16.16 -9.98
C GLY A 282 15.89 17.20 -10.05
N ARG A 283 16.21 18.49 -9.87
CA ARG A 283 15.25 19.59 -10.05
C ARG A 283 14.77 19.69 -11.50
N GLU A 284 15.64 19.52 -12.47
CA GLU A 284 15.31 19.51 -13.89
C GLU A 284 14.38 18.34 -14.25
N VAL A 285 14.70 17.12 -13.79
CA VAL A 285 13.88 15.92 -14.00
C VAL A 285 12.50 16.10 -13.36
N ARG A 286 12.43 16.59 -12.11
CA ARG A 286 11.15 16.89 -11.46
C ARG A 286 10.35 17.93 -12.23
N ALA A 287 10.98 18.98 -12.74
CA ALA A 287 10.31 20.00 -13.55
C ALA A 287 9.79 19.42 -14.87
N ALA A 288 10.55 18.53 -15.51
CA ALA A 288 10.13 17.81 -16.71
C ALA A 288 8.93 16.90 -16.43
N LEU A 289 8.93 16.17 -15.30
CA LEU A 289 7.81 15.36 -14.85
C LEU A 289 6.54 16.20 -14.66
N ARG A 290 6.65 17.37 -14.03
CA ARG A 290 5.52 18.28 -13.85
C ARG A 290 4.95 18.76 -15.18
N ARG A 291 5.82 19.21 -16.11
CA ARG A 291 5.40 19.62 -17.47
C ARG A 291 4.75 18.48 -18.23
N SER A 292 5.29 17.28 -18.11
CA SER A 292 4.76 16.07 -18.74
C SER A 292 3.35 15.73 -18.23
N ALA A 293 3.14 15.83 -16.91
CA ALA A 293 1.81 15.63 -16.32
C ALA A 293 0.82 16.71 -16.75
N GLU A 294 1.22 17.98 -16.79
CA GLU A 294 0.37 19.09 -17.27
C GLU A 294 0.00 18.94 -18.75
N ALA A 295 0.95 18.53 -19.59
CA ALA A 295 0.71 18.26 -21.01
C ALA A 295 -0.25 17.07 -21.19
N PHE A 296 -0.08 16.00 -20.41
CA PHE A 296 -1.01 14.87 -20.40
C PHE A 296 -2.42 15.31 -20.02
N THR A 297 -2.58 16.04 -18.90
CA THR A 297 -3.90 16.55 -18.47
C THR A 297 -4.53 17.43 -19.54
N THR A 298 -3.77 18.36 -20.12
CA THR A 298 -4.23 19.23 -21.20
C THR A 298 -4.69 18.43 -22.43
N ALA A 299 -3.99 17.34 -22.76
CA ALA A 299 -4.36 16.47 -23.86
C ALA A 299 -5.66 15.71 -23.58
N GLN A 300 -5.84 15.17 -22.36
CA GLN A 300 -7.05 14.44 -21.98
C GLN A 300 -8.29 15.34 -21.88
N LEU A 301 -8.12 16.60 -21.50
CA LEU A 301 -9.23 17.56 -21.37
C LEU A 301 -9.53 18.32 -22.67
N ARG A 302 -8.81 18.01 -23.76
CA ARG A 302 -8.95 18.73 -25.04
C ARG A 302 -10.36 18.59 -25.60
N GLY A 303 -10.99 19.71 -25.92
CA GLY A 303 -12.33 19.77 -26.52
C GLY A 303 -13.46 19.92 -25.51
N ILE A 304 -13.17 19.92 -24.21
CA ILE A 304 -14.14 20.24 -23.17
C ILE A 304 -14.19 21.77 -22.97
N PRO A 305 -15.38 22.40 -22.96
CA PRO A 305 -15.51 23.83 -22.71
C PRO A 305 -14.91 24.24 -21.35
N GLU A 306 -14.21 25.37 -21.31
CA GLU A 306 -13.57 25.87 -20.08
C GLU A 306 -14.58 26.11 -18.94
N ALA A 307 -15.79 26.54 -19.28
CA ALA A 307 -16.87 26.72 -18.31
C ALA A 307 -17.29 25.41 -17.62
N ASP A 308 -17.30 24.30 -18.36
CA ASP A 308 -17.68 22.97 -17.85
C ASP A 308 -16.56 22.40 -16.98
N LEU A 309 -15.30 22.56 -17.40
CA LEU A 309 -14.13 22.19 -16.58
C LEU A 309 -14.13 22.97 -15.26
N ALA A 310 -14.35 24.29 -15.32
CA ALA A 310 -14.43 25.11 -14.11
C ALA A 310 -15.61 24.71 -13.22
N ALA A 311 -16.75 24.29 -13.79
CA ALA A 311 -17.88 23.79 -13.03
C ALA A 311 -17.55 22.45 -12.34
N ALA A 312 -16.96 21.50 -13.07
CA ALA A 312 -16.53 20.22 -12.55
C ALA A 312 -15.51 20.40 -11.41
N GLU A 313 -14.51 21.27 -11.59
CA GLU A 313 -13.52 21.56 -10.54
C GLU A 313 -14.17 22.10 -9.27
N ARG A 314 -15.13 23.04 -9.38
CA ARG A 314 -15.87 23.56 -8.22
C ARG A 314 -16.65 22.46 -7.50
N VAL A 315 -17.31 21.57 -8.24
CA VAL A 315 -18.05 20.43 -7.66
C VAL A 315 -17.10 19.51 -6.89
N LEU A 316 -16.00 19.10 -7.53
CA LEU A 316 -15.01 18.21 -6.90
C LEU A 316 -14.39 18.81 -5.63
N ARG A 317 -14.00 20.09 -5.67
CA ARG A 317 -13.50 20.81 -4.48
C ARG A 317 -14.53 20.84 -3.36
N THR A 318 -15.77 21.19 -3.68
CA THR A 318 -16.86 21.23 -2.69
C THR A 318 -17.12 19.87 -2.05
N LEU A 319 -16.99 18.78 -2.82
CA LEU A 319 -17.14 17.42 -2.30
C LEU A 319 -15.97 17.03 -1.37
N LEU A 320 -14.73 17.37 -1.75
CA LEU A 320 -13.54 17.12 -0.93
C LEU A 320 -13.60 17.87 0.41
N ASP A 321 -14.01 19.14 0.39
CA ASP A 321 -14.10 19.99 1.58
C ASP A 321 -15.16 19.52 2.59
N ARG A 322 -16.21 18.83 2.12
CA ARG A 322 -17.28 18.27 2.99
C ARG A 322 -16.85 17.00 3.73
N GLY A 323 -15.80 16.32 3.27
CA GLY A 323 -15.33 15.05 3.83
C GLY A 323 -14.37 15.18 5.02
N HIS A 324 -13.91 16.40 5.35
CA HIS A 324 -13.10 16.65 6.54
C HIS A 324 -14.03 17.21 7.64
N PRO A 325 -14.44 16.42 8.65
CA PRO A 325 -15.05 17.02 9.83
C PRO A 325 -14.03 18.01 10.42
N GLN A 326 -14.41 19.27 10.54
CA GLN A 326 -13.67 20.17 11.43
C GLN A 326 -13.96 19.71 12.86
N GLY A 327 -12.96 19.08 13.49
CA GLY A 327 -13.02 18.60 14.86
C GLY A 327 -11.89 17.64 15.15
#